data_AF-A0A0A9YBU9-F1
#
_entry.id   AF-A0A0A9YBU9-F1
#
_cell.length_a   1.000
_cell.length_b   1.000
_cell.length_c   1.000
_cell.angle_alpha   90.00
_cell.angle_beta   90.00
_cell.angle_gamma   90.00
#
_symmetry.space_group_name_H-M   'P 1'
#
loop_
_entity.id
_entity.type
_entity.pdbx_description
1 polymer ?
#
loop_
_entity_poly.entity_id
_entity_poly.type
_entity_poly.pdbx_seq_one_letter_code
_entity_poly.pdbx_strand_id
1 'polypeptide(L)'
;DIQRLESYAKNVVDYHVVLDLMPTLATLYFVRSLANFSLSTVQTQILLGMGFQMKTVEEMVRELHITSVQVLALFNKIIRKFVTYFRDIEYSTLQEQICAQLQHPQDKSMLSTAGKRAGGKKHAGITT
;
A
#
# COMPACT_ATOMS: atom_id res chain seq x y z
N ASP A 1 -8.51 9.64 2.97
CA ASP A 1 -9.47 8.51 2.88
C ASP A 1 -8.91 7.13 3.22
N ILE A 2 -7.68 6.76 2.85
CA ILE A 2 -7.10 5.44 3.20
C ILE A 2 -7.11 5.20 4.72
N GLN A 3 -6.75 6.19 5.53
CA GLN A 3 -6.85 6.08 7.00
C GLN A 3 -8.29 5.84 7.50
N ARG A 4 -9.32 6.37 6.82
CA ARG A 4 -10.73 6.10 7.17
C ARG A 4 -11.08 4.64 6.89
N LEU A 5 -10.67 4.12 5.73
CA LEU A 5 -10.83 2.71 5.38
C LEU A 5 -10.08 1.80 6.36
N GLU A 6 -8.89 2.19 6.81
CA GLU A 6 -8.11 1.46 7.82
C GLU A 6 -8.78 1.43 9.19
N SER A 7 -9.30 2.56 9.66
CA SER A 7 -10.02 2.63 10.94
C SER A 7 -11.27 1.74 10.91
N TYR A 8 -12.01 1.74 9.79
CA TYR A 8 -13.15 0.83 9.61
C TYR A 8 -12.69 -0.62 9.54
N ALA A 9 -11.66 -0.91 8.75
CA ALA A 9 -11.08 -2.24 8.66
C ALA A 9 -10.67 -2.76 10.04
N LYS A 10 -10.13 -1.91 10.93
CA LYS A 10 -9.74 -2.27 12.30
C LYS A 10 -10.93 -2.35 13.29
N ASN A 11 -12.17 -2.18 12.82
CA ASN A 11 -13.39 -2.12 13.64
C ASN A 11 -13.36 -0.99 14.69
N VAL A 12 -12.60 0.09 14.43
CA VAL A 12 -12.53 1.25 15.34
C VAL A 12 -13.70 2.20 15.10
N VAL A 13 -14.21 2.24 13.87
CA VAL A 13 -15.33 3.09 13.47
C VAL A 13 -16.41 2.26 12.76
N ASP A 14 -17.63 2.80 12.73
CA ASP A 14 -18.77 2.19 12.08
C ASP A 14 -18.70 2.30 10.54
N TYR A 15 -19.39 1.41 9.81
CA TYR A 15 -19.36 1.35 8.35
C TYR A 15 -19.94 2.61 7.68
N HIS A 16 -20.82 3.36 8.34
CA HIS A 16 -21.34 4.62 7.82
C HIS A 16 -20.24 5.64 7.50
N VAL A 17 -19.10 5.56 8.19
CA VAL A 17 -17.93 6.44 7.98
C VAL A 17 -17.24 6.19 6.65
N VAL A 18 -17.47 5.06 5.98
CA VAL A 18 -16.82 4.71 4.71
C VAL A 18 -17.78 4.60 3.54
N LEU A 19 -19.09 4.80 3.75
CA LEU A 19 -20.12 4.64 2.71
C LEU A 19 -19.95 5.64 1.56
N ASP A 20 -19.53 6.86 1.84
CA ASP A 20 -19.23 7.89 0.83
C ASP A 20 -18.11 7.48 -0.13
N LEU A 21 -17.21 6.60 0.32
CA LEU A 21 -16.09 6.09 -0.48
C LEU A 21 -16.49 4.89 -1.36
N MET A 22 -17.63 4.26 -1.09
CA MET A 22 -18.07 3.04 -1.78
C MET A 22 -18.24 3.18 -3.30
N PRO A 23 -18.91 4.22 -3.83
CA PRO A 23 -19.03 4.36 -5.27
C PRO A 23 -17.66 4.52 -5.97
N THR A 24 -16.70 5.15 -5.31
CA THR A 24 -15.32 5.26 -5.82
C THR A 24 -14.62 3.91 -5.84
N LEU A 25 -14.72 3.12 -4.75
CA LEU A 25 -14.12 1.77 -4.70
C LEU A 25 -14.75 0.83 -5.73
N ALA A 26 -16.07 0.89 -5.89
CA ALA A 26 -16.79 0.12 -6.91
C ALA A 26 -16.32 0.50 -8.32
N THR A 27 -16.19 1.80 -8.61
CA THR A 27 -15.66 2.28 -9.89
C THR A 27 -14.25 1.77 -10.17
N LEU A 28 -13.36 1.82 -9.18
CA LEU A 28 -12.00 1.30 -9.32
C LEU A 28 -12.00 -0.20 -9.63
N TYR A 29 -12.84 -0.99 -8.95
CA TYR A 29 -12.93 -2.43 -9.16
C TYR A 29 -13.50 -2.80 -10.53
N PHE A 30 -14.66 -2.25 -10.90
CA PHE A 30 -15.38 -2.65 -12.12
C PHE A 30 -14.84 -2.03 -13.40
N VAL A 31 -14.30 -0.80 -13.33
CA VAL A 31 -13.85 -0.07 -14.53
C VAL A 31 -12.35 -0.21 -14.75
N ARG A 32 -11.54 -0.03 -13.69
CA ARG A 32 -10.07 0.07 -13.85
C ARG A 32 -9.34 -1.27 -13.76
N SER A 33 -10.06 -2.39 -13.62
CA SER A 33 -9.52 -3.75 -13.53
C SER A 33 -8.23 -3.80 -12.71
N LEU A 34 -8.38 -3.76 -11.39
CA LEU A 34 -7.25 -3.79 -10.47
C LEU A 34 -6.44 -5.09 -10.64
N ALA A 35 -5.17 -4.97 -11.02
CA ALA A 35 -4.28 -6.12 -11.20
C ALA A 35 -4.14 -6.89 -9.87
N ASN A 36 -4.22 -8.23 -9.94
CA ASN A 36 -4.12 -9.14 -8.78
C ASN A 36 -5.18 -8.93 -7.68
N PHE A 37 -6.27 -8.23 -7.99
CA PHE A 37 -7.35 -7.99 -7.04
C PHE A 37 -8.61 -8.74 -7.48
N SER A 38 -8.96 -9.79 -6.74
CA SER A 38 -10.16 -10.59 -7.00
C SER A 38 -11.06 -10.64 -5.77
N LEU A 39 -12.37 -10.53 -6.02
CA LEU A 39 -13.41 -10.72 -5.01
C LEU A 39 -14.19 -11.99 -5.34
N SER A 40 -14.73 -12.65 -4.31
CA SER A 40 -15.67 -13.75 -4.55
C SER A 40 -16.98 -13.22 -5.13
N THR A 41 -17.77 -14.06 -5.80
CA THR A 41 -19.05 -13.65 -6.41
C THR A 41 -19.95 -12.90 -5.43
N VAL A 42 -20.10 -13.40 -4.20
CA VAL A 42 -20.90 -12.75 -3.15
C VAL A 42 -20.29 -11.40 -2.75
N GLN A 43 -18.96 -11.30 -2.63
CA GLN A 43 -18.30 -10.03 -2.33
C GLN A 43 -18.50 -9.00 -3.46
N THR A 44 -18.43 -9.42 -4.72
CA THR A 44 -18.69 -8.56 -5.87
C THR A 44 -20.14 -8.08 -5.89
N GLN A 45 -21.12 -8.94 -5.56
CA GLN A 45 -22.52 -8.55 -5.43
C GLN A 45 -22.73 -7.52 -4.32
N ILE A 46 -22.08 -7.69 -3.16
CA ILE A 46 -22.12 -6.70 -2.06
C ILE A 46 -21.54 -5.36 -2.52
N LEU A 47 -20.37 -5.37 -3.16
CA LEU A 47 -19.74 -4.15 -3.67
C LEU A 47 -20.61 -3.46 -4.73
N LEU A 48 -21.28 -4.22 -5.59
CA LEU A 48 -22.20 -3.68 -6.58
C LEU A 48 -23.45 -3.06 -5.95
N GLY A 49 -24.09 -3.79 -5.03
CA GLY A 49 -25.33 -3.38 -4.37
C GLY A 49 -25.12 -2.16 -3.47
N MET A 50 -24.14 -2.21 -2.58
CA MET A 50 -23.87 -1.11 -1.65
C MET A 50 -23.08 0.03 -2.30
N GLY A 51 -22.26 -0.26 -3.32
CA GLY A 51 -21.39 0.75 -3.94
C GLY A 51 -22.01 1.51 -5.10
N PHE A 52 -22.79 0.86 -5.98
CA PHE A 52 -23.44 1.54 -7.10
C PHE A 52 -24.95 1.67 -6.94
N GLN A 53 -25.61 0.66 -6.40
CA GLN A 53 -27.06 0.67 -6.25
C GLN A 53 -27.51 1.37 -4.95
N MET A 54 -26.57 1.80 -4.10
CA MET A 54 -26.80 2.46 -2.82
C MET A 54 -27.79 1.70 -1.92
N LYS A 55 -27.80 0.37 -2.02
CA LYS A 55 -28.68 -0.49 -1.25
C LYS A 55 -28.29 -0.51 0.22
N THR A 56 -29.29 -0.62 1.08
CA THR A 56 -29.05 -0.77 2.53
C THR A 56 -28.58 -2.19 2.86
N VAL A 57 -28.05 -2.37 4.08
CA VAL A 57 -27.63 -3.69 4.56
C VAL A 57 -28.83 -4.65 4.61
N GLU A 58 -30.01 -4.16 4.98
CA GLU A 58 -31.25 -4.93 5.06
C GLU A 58 -31.73 -5.41 3.69
N GLU A 59 -31.53 -4.62 2.63
CA GLU A 59 -31.83 -5.02 1.26
C GLU A 59 -30.86 -6.11 0.80
N MET A 60 -29.56 -5.95 1.09
CA MET A 60 -28.55 -6.96 0.78
C MET A 60 -28.80 -8.29 1.52
N VAL A 61 -29.27 -8.24 2.76
CA VAL A 61 -29.68 -9.42 3.55
C VAL A 61 -30.79 -10.20 2.84
N ARG A 62 -31.78 -9.50 2.29
CA ARG A 62 -32.90 -10.13 1.57
C ARG A 62 -32.46 -10.75 0.25
N GLU A 63 -31.57 -10.08 -0.49
CA GLU A 63 -31.11 -10.54 -1.81
C GLU A 63 -30.13 -11.72 -1.73
N LEU A 64 -29.23 -11.68 -0.75
CA LEU A 64 -28.20 -12.72 -0.59
C LEU A 64 -28.65 -13.87 0.33
N HIS A 65 -29.80 -13.72 1.00
CA HIS A 65 -30.32 -14.68 1.98
C HIS A 65 -29.31 -15.03 3.10
N ILE A 66 -28.57 -14.03 3.58
CA ILE A 66 -27.57 -14.15 4.67
C ILE A 66 -27.86 -13.15 5.79
N THR A 67 -27.27 -13.32 6.97
CA THR A 67 -27.51 -12.41 8.11
C THR A 67 -26.81 -11.05 7.93
N SER A 68 -27.33 -9.99 8.58
CA SER A 68 -26.71 -8.65 8.54
C SER A 68 -25.26 -8.65 9.02
N VAL A 69 -24.97 -9.45 10.05
CA VAL A 69 -23.61 -9.67 10.57
C VAL A 69 -22.69 -10.25 9.50
N GLN A 70 -23.19 -11.20 8.69
CA GLN A 70 -22.42 -11.79 7.59
C GLN A 70 -22.18 -10.79 6.45
N VAL A 71 -23.18 -9.98 6.09
CA VAL A 71 -23.02 -8.90 5.09
C VAL A 71 -21.93 -7.93 5.53
N LEU A 72 -21.99 -7.43 6.76
CA LEU A 72 -20.99 -6.50 7.30
C LEU A 72 -19.60 -7.14 7.43
N ALA A 73 -19.52 -8.42 7.79
CA ALA A 73 -18.25 -9.14 7.84
C ALA A 73 -17.62 -9.30 6.45
N LEU A 74 -18.42 -9.63 5.43
CA LEU A 74 -17.97 -9.70 4.05
C LEU A 74 -17.58 -8.33 3.51
N PHE A 75 -18.36 -7.30 3.83
CA PHE A 75 -18.05 -5.92 3.50
C PHE A 75 -16.71 -5.48 4.10
N ASN A 76 -16.47 -5.73 5.39
CA ASN A 76 -15.17 -5.45 6.01
C ASN A 76 -14.02 -6.21 5.33
N LYS A 77 -14.22 -7.49 4.96
CA LYS A 77 -13.22 -8.25 4.18
C LYS A 77 -12.89 -7.57 2.84
N ILE A 78 -13.88 -7.00 2.16
CA ILE A 78 -13.67 -6.23 0.92
C ILE A 78 -12.83 -4.99 1.22
N ILE A 79 -13.17 -4.21 2.24
CA ILE A 79 -12.42 -3.00 2.60
C ILE A 79 -10.97 -3.31 2.99
N ARG A 80 -10.74 -4.39 3.75
CA ARG A 80 -9.38 -4.85 4.08
C ARG A 80 -8.56 -5.15 2.84
N LYS A 81 -9.14 -5.83 1.85
CA LYS A 81 -8.47 -6.08 0.57
C LYS A 81 -8.08 -4.77 -0.12
N PHE A 82 -9.00 -3.79 -0.19
CA PHE A 82 -8.70 -2.49 -0.78
C PHE A 82 -7.58 -1.75 -0.04
N VAL A 83 -7.61 -1.77 1.29
CA VAL A 83 -6.56 -1.16 2.12
C VAL A 83 -5.21 -1.80 1.82
N THR A 84 -5.11 -3.13 1.83
CA THR A 84 -3.86 -3.84 1.50
C THR A 84 -3.38 -3.47 0.11
N TYR A 85 -4.28 -3.48 -0.89
CA TYR A 85 -3.95 -3.11 -2.27
C TYR A 85 -3.41 -1.68 -2.39
N PHE A 86 -4.03 -0.69 -1.73
CA PHE A 86 -3.54 0.68 -1.75
C PHE A 86 -2.18 0.82 -1.07
N ARG A 87 -1.96 0.11 0.05
CA ARG A 87 -0.66 0.09 0.73
C ARG A 87 0.42 -0.52 -0.14
N ASP A 88 0.13 -1.62 -0.83
CA ASP A 88 1.09 -2.26 -1.72
C ASP A 88 1.53 -1.30 -2.84
N ILE A 89 0.60 -0.55 -3.44
CA ILE A 89 0.92 0.48 -4.43
C ILE A 89 1.79 1.60 -3.84
N GLU A 90 1.44 2.10 -2.65
CA GLU A 90 2.24 3.12 -1.96
C GLU A 90 3.67 2.62 -1.72
N TYR A 91 3.83 1.39 -1.21
CA TYR A 91 5.13 0.78 -0.96
C TYR A 91 5.94 0.58 -2.24
N SER A 92 5.34 0.07 -3.32
CA SER A 92 6.02 -0.09 -4.61
C SER A 92 6.52 1.25 -5.17
N THR A 93 5.68 2.28 -5.11
CA THR A 93 6.04 3.63 -5.59
C THR A 93 7.19 4.21 -4.77
N LEU A 94 7.16 4.05 -3.44
CA LEU A 94 8.23 4.51 -2.55
C LEU A 94 9.55 3.76 -2.78
N GLN A 95 9.48 2.44 -2.98
CA GLN A 95 10.67 1.64 -3.27
C GLN A 95 11.34 2.05 -4.58
N GLU A 96 10.56 2.30 -5.64
CA GLU A 96 11.08 2.79 -6.91
C GLU A 96 11.79 4.14 -6.75
N GLN A 97 11.21 5.06 -5.97
CA GLN A 97 11.81 6.36 -5.70
C GLN A 97 13.13 6.26 -4.91
N ILE A 98 13.18 5.42 -3.88
CA ILE A 98 14.40 5.20 -3.09
C ILE A 98 15.49 4.57 -3.97
N CYS A 99 15.15 3.56 -4.78
CA CYS A 99 16.10 2.95 -5.72
C CYS A 99 16.63 3.94 -6.76
N ALA A 100 15.77 4.82 -7.30
CA ALA A 100 16.18 5.86 -8.24
C ALA A 100 17.14 6.87 -7.60
N GLN A 101 16.93 7.25 -6.33
CA GLN A 101 17.84 8.15 -5.61
C GLN A 101 19.21 7.52 -5.33
N LEU A 102 19.26 6.22 -5.05
CA LEU A 102 20.52 5.50 -4.81
C LEU A 102 21.35 5.27 -6.09
N GLN A 103 20.77 5.45 -7.29
CA GLN A 103 21.46 5.32 -8.58
C GLN A 103 22.23 6.60 -9.01
N HIS A 104 22.19 7.68 -8.23
CA HIS A 104 23.08 8.83 -8.40
C HIS A 104 24.27 8.75 -7.43
N PRO A 105 25.42 8.15 -7.83
CA PRO A 105 26.61 8.11 -7.00
C PRO A 105 27.30 9.48 -7.01
N GLN A 106 26.90 10.37 -6.12
CA GLN A 106 27.66 11.58 -5.77
C GLN A 106 28.20 11.45 -4.34
N ASP A 107 29.00 10.41 -4.06
CA ASP A 107 30.15 10.51 -3.14
C ASP A 107 31.03 9.24 -3.16
N LYS A 108 31.93 9.15 -4.15
CA LYS A 108 33.11 8.26 -4.06
C LYS A 108 34.43 9.03 -4.19
N SER A 109 34.41 10.36 -4.15
CA SER A 109 35.61 11.19 -4.31
C SER A 109 36.28 11.61 -2.99
N MET A 110 35.81 11.18 -1.82
CA MET A 110 36.37 11.59 -0.52
C MET A 110 37.22 10.54 0.20
N LEU A 111 37.72 9.50 -0.49
CA LEU A 111 38.65 8.53 0.13
C LEU A 111 39.84 8.17 -0.78
N SER A 112 40.66 9.15 -1.17
CA SER A 112 41.95 8.87 -1.84
C SER A 112 43.10 9.85 -1.52
N THR A 113 42.98 10.78 -0.56
CA THR A 113 44.04 11.77 -0.30
C THR A 113 44.92 11.51 0.94
N ALA A 114 44.73 10.40 1.66
CA ALA A 114 45.67 9.99 2.72
C ALA A 114 46.79 9.08 2.17
N GLY A 115 47.59 9.58 1.24
CA GLY A 115 48.61 8.78 0.57
C GLY A 115 49.69 9.58 -0.16
N LYS A 116 50.18 10.69 0.43
CA LYS A 116 51.42 11.35 -0.02
C LYS A 116 51.98 12.33 1.01
N ARG A 117 52.78 11.84 1.95
CA ARG A 117 53.91 12.57 2.55
C ARG A 117 55.16 11.75 2.21
N ALA A 118 55.78 12.08 1.09
CA ALA A 118 57.03 12.85 1.04
C ALA A 118 58.24 12.04 1.53
N GLY A 119 58.99 11.49 0.57
CA GLY A 119 60.41 11.14 0.78
C GLY A 119 61.22 12.42 1.03
N GLY A 120 62.45 12.39 1.50
CA GLY A 120 63.38 11.34 1.88
C GLY A 120 64.69 12.07 2.23
N LYS A 121 65.57 11.47 3.04
CA LYS A 121 66.99 11.86 3.05
C LYS A 121 67.84 10.68 3.53
N LYS A 122 68.73 10.25 2.64
CA LYS A 122 69.81 9.29 2.84
C LYS A 122 70.91 9.94 3.69
N HIS A 123 71.53 9.20 4.59
CA HIS A 123 72.96 9.22 4.96
C HIS A 123 73.18 8.07 5.97
N ALA A 124 73.94 7.02 5.64
CA ALA A 124 75.40 6.90 5.59
C ALA A 124 75.97 6.34 6.92
N GLY A 125 76.82 5.30 6.84
CA GLY A 125 77.68 4.81 7.93
C GLY A 125 77.21 3.49 8.55
N ILE A 126 77.83 2.33 8.28
CA ILE A 126 79.12 1.82 8.81
C ILE A 126 78.95 1.08 10.15
N THR A 127 79.03 -0.26 10.05
CA THR A 127 79.91 -1.18 10.80
C THR A 127 79.70 -1.46 12.30
N THR A 128 79.76 -2.77 12.56
CA THR A 128 80.06 -3.54 13.80
C THR A 128 78.86 -4.07 14.57
#